data_AF-A0A7S1MXS4-F1
#
_entry.id   AF-A0A7S1MXS4-F1
#
_cell.length_a   1.000
_cell.length_b   1.000
_cell.length_c   1.000
_cell.angle_alpha   90.00
_cell.angle_beta   90.00
_cell.angle_gamma   90.00
#
_symmetry.space_group_name_H-M   'P 1'
#
loop_
_entity.id
_entity.type
_entity.pdbx_description
1 polymer ?
#
loop_
_entity_poly.entity_id
_entity_poly.type
_entity_poly.pdbx_seq_one_letter_code
_entity_poly.pdbx_strand_id
1 'polypeptide(L)'
;AKPKGGGKKKRIGKKDSVTVTARLVIETEQVHKLQGWIGHELVRFNGRVLDEHVLYAGSRDGFSNELFHNQCDGMAPTVTFVVLGNKRVFGGYTSIPWSSNNLPMGDRSAFLFSLTDGHEREALKLPIVAHVGFAVGHYRDRGPLFGVGAGSDLGLNLDEAKLGHCRSSVGTTYAIPRASAKDPVVSDTFMAGKLDGWDIDDIVVYHAVDRKEPNALKGALLGAMGAKPEDIPRNLSTSAEESEGGQKSDAPETATATDASRGGLETASAGAGPSTG
;
A
#
# COMPACT_ATOMS: atom_id res chain seq x y z
N ALA A 1 -32.91 46.65 -12.79
CA ALA A 1 -31.89 45.69 -13.29
C ALA A 1 -32.02 44.37 -12.54
N LYS A 2 -31.78 43.21 -13.18
CA LYS A 2 -31.64 41.90 -12.51
C LYS A 2 -30.18 41.45 -12.59
N PRO A 3 -29.51 41.04 -11.50
CA PRO A 3 -28.17 40.46 -11.58
C PRO A 3 -28.25 39.02 -12.10
N LYS A 4 -27.63 38.74 -13.25
CA LYS A 4 -27.42 37.37 -13.75
C LYS A 4 -26.17 36.77 -13.09
N GLY A 5 -26.31 36.21 -11.90
CA GLY A 5 -25.27 35.45 -11.21
C GLY A 5 -25.07 34.04 -11.80
N GLY A 6 -24.53 33.95 -13.01
CA GLY A 6 -24.27 32.68 -13.70
C GLY A 6 -23.05 31.94 -13.12
N GLY A 7 -23.23 31.29 -11.97
CA GLY A 7 -22.17 30.46 -11.36
C GLY A 7 -21.78 29.29 -12.26
N LYS A 8 -20.59 29.36 -12.88
CA LYS A 8 -20.01 28.25 -13.64
C LYS A 8 -19.73 27.09 -12.69
N LYS A 9 -20.59 26.06 -12.68
CA LYS A 9 -20.28 24.77 -12.05
C LYS A 9 -19.02 24.22 -12.73
N LYS A 10 -17.89 24.20 -12.00
CA LYS A 10 -16.63 23.61 -12.46
C LYS A 10 -16.92 22.13 -12.74
N ARG A 11 -16.83 21.69 -14.00
CA ARG A 11 -16.93 20.26 -14.34
C ARG A 11 -15.68 19.59 -13.77
N ILE A 12 -15.83 18.95 -12.61
CA ILE A 12 -14.80 18.09 -12.04
C ILE A 12 -14.62 16.94 -13.02
N GLY A 13 -13.41 16.82 -13.59
CA GLY A 13 -13.06 15.69 -14.43
C GLY A 13 -13.13 14.40 -13.61
N LYS A 14 -13.55 13.29 -14.23
CA LYS A 14 -13.47 11.98 -13.59
C LYS A 14 -12.00 11.69 -13.31
N LYS A 15 -11.61 11.57 -12.04
CA LYS A 15 -10.24 11.21 -11.65
C LYS A 15 -9.95 9.77 -12.06
N ASP A 16 -8.70 9.51 -12.42
CA ASP A 16 -8.23 8.15 -12.68
C ASP A 16 -8.21 7.34 -11.37
N SER A 17 -8.65 6.09 -11.46
CA SER A 17 -8.81 5.22 -10.30
C SER A 17 -8.42 3.78 -10.63
N VAL A 18 -7.99 3.08 -9.60
CA VAL A 18 -7.53 1.71 -9.62
C VAL A 18 -8.52 0.86 -8.84
N THR A 19 -8.98 -0.22 -9.46
CA THR A 19 -9.79 -1.24 -8.79
C THR A 19 -8.85 -2.25 -8.12
N VAL A 20 -8.93 -2.39 -6.80
CA VAL A 20 -8.28 -3.47 -6.02
C VAL A 20 -9.19 -4.69 -5.99
N THR A 21 -10.44 -4.49 -5.55
CA THR A 21 -11.52 -5.49 -5.58
C THR A 21 -12.78 -4.82 -6.12
N ALA A 22 -13.85 -5.59 -6.35
CA ALA A 22 -15.16 -5.04 -6.72
C ALA A 22 -15.73 -4.04 -5.68
N ARG A 23 -15.24 -4.05 -4.44
CA ARG A 23 -15.64 -3.14 -3.35
C ARG A 23 -14.61 -2.06 -3.03
N LEU A 24 -13.34 -2.28 -3.36
CA LEU A 24 -12.25 -1.33 -3.12
C LEU A 24 -11.76 -0.72 -4.44
N VAL A 25 -12.23 0.50 -4.73
CA VAL A 25 -11.73 1.35 -5.82
C VAL A 25 -11.09 2.59 -5.19
N ILE A 26 -9.83 2.86 -5.54
CA ILE A 26 -9.02 3.94 -4.96
C ILE A 26 -8.46 4.83 -6.08
N GLU A 27 -8.33 6.14 -5.82
CA GLU A 27 -7.81 7.08 -6.82
C GLU A 27 -6.31 6.85 -7.06
N THR A 28 -5.83 7.05 -8.29
CA THR A 28 -4.41 6.84 -8.64
C THR A 28 -3.47 7.72 -7.81
N GLU A 29 -3.91 8.92 -7.41
CA GLU A 29 -3.16 9.79 -6.48
C GLU A 29 -3.02 9.17 -5.08
N GLN A 30 -4.08 8.54 -4.57
CA GLN A 30 -4.07 7.84 -3.28
C GLN A 30 -3.12 6.64 -3.32
N VAL A 31 -3.09 5.91 -4.44
CA VAL A 31 -2.10 4.83 -4.68
C VAL A 31 -0.68 5.37 -4.64
N HIS A 32 -0.38 6.47 -5.34
CA HIS A 32 0.97 7.06 -5.32
C HIS A 32 1.37 7.55 -3.92
N LYS A 33 0.45 8.18 -3.17
CA LYS A 33 0.66 8.57 -1.76
C LYS A 33 0.97 7.36 -0.89
N LEU A 34 0.17 6.29 -0.96
CA LEU A 34 0.41 5.03 -0.24
C LEU A 34 1.76 4.41 -0.59
N GLN A 35 2.08 4.24 -1.87
CA GLN A 35 3.36 3.70 -2.33
C GLN A 35 4.56 4.52 -1.81
N GLY A 36 4.46 5.86 -1.83
CA GLY A 36 5.46 6.75 -1.24
C GLY A 36 5.59 6.63 0.28
N TRP A 37 4.56 6.16 0.98
CA TRP A 37 4.57 5.94 2.43
C TRP A 37 5.09 4.58 2.87
N ILE A 38 4.95 3.54 2.02
CA ILE A 38 5.40 2.16 2.30
C ILE A 38 6.75 1.84 1.66
N GLY A 39 7.16 2.49 0.57
CA GLY A 39 8.39 2.19 -0.19
C GLY A 39 8.27 1.02 -1.18
N HIS A 40 7.25 0.19 -1.03
CA HIS A 40 6.86 -0.94 -1.87
C HIS A 40 5.80 -0.58 -2.93
N GLU A 41 5.53 -1.50 -3.86
CA GLU A 41 4.49 -1.37 -4.89
C GLU A 41 3.17 -2.00 -4.44
N LEU A 42 2.07 -1.30 -4.77
CA LEU A 42 0.70 -1.81 -4.68
C LEU A 42 0.11 -2.18 -6.06
N VAL A 43 0.88 -1.95 -7.13
CA VAL A 43 0.42 -1.97 -8.52
C VAL A 43 1.60 -2.39 -9.37
N ARG A 44 1.49 -3.50 -10.13
CA ARG A 44 2.60 -4.01 -10.94
C ARG A 44 2.39 -4.03 -12.45
N PHE A 45 1.16 -3.82 -12.96
CA PHE A 45 0.92 -3.70 -14.40
C PHE A 45 -0.11 -2.63 -14.75
N ASN A 46 0.25 -1.68 -15.63
CA ASN A 46 -0.63 -0.69 -16.26
C ASN A 46 -1.65 0.00 -15.34
N GLY A 47 -1.24 0.38 -14.13
CA GLY A 47 -2.13 1.05 -13.18
C GLY A 47 -3.18 0.13 -12.53
N ARG A 48 -3.06 -1.21 -12.65
CA ARG A 48 -3.94 -2.18 -11.99
C ARG A 48 -3.24 -2.85 -10.81
N VAL A 49 -3.94 -2.89 -9.68
CA VAL A 49 -3.64 -3.78 -8.58
C VAL A 49 -3.91 -5.20 -9.07
N LEU A 50 -3.02 -6.15 -8.77
CA LEU A 50 -3.19 -7.54 -9.17
C LEU A 50 -3.84 -8.31 -8.01
N ASP A 51 -4.96 -8.97 -8.29
CA ASP A 51 -5.71 -9.77 -7.30
C ASP A 51 -4.87 -10.90 -6.69
N GLU A 52 -3.81 -11.33 -7.39
CA GLU A 52 -2.81 -12.30 -6.91
C GLU A 52 -2.06 -11.88 -5.63
N HIS A 53 -2.07 -10.58 -5.30
CA HIS A 53 -1.47 -10.04 -4.07
C HIS A 53 -2.53 -9.72 -2.99
N VAL A 54 -3.82 -9.96 -3.23
CA VAL A 54 -4.88 -9.87 -2.22
C VAL A 54 -4.90 -11.17 -1.41
N LEU A 55 -4.24 -11.13 -0.24
CA LEU A 55 -4.15 -12.27 0.69
C LEU A 55 -5.54 -12.66 1.19
N TYR A 56 -6.31 -11.67 1.62
CA TYR A 56 -7.64 -11.84 2.20
C TYR A 56 -8.56 -10.70 1.77
N ALA A 57 -9.78 -11.02 1.38
CA ALA A 57 -10.85 -10.04 1.21
C ALA A 57 -12.16 -10.56 1.83
N GLY A 58 -12.76 -9.82 2.75
CA GLY A 58 -13.96 -10.28 3.48
C GLY A 58 -15.16 -10.57 2.57
N SER A 59 -15.26 -9.85 1.44
CA SER A 59 -16.27 -10.09 0.39
C SER A 59 -16.00 -11.29 -0.51
N ARG A 60 -14.75 -11.80 -0.54
CA ARG A 60 -14.31 -12.97 -1.33
C ARG A 60 -14.28 -14.24 -0.48
N ASP A 61 -13.66 -14.13 0.69
CA ASP A 61 -13.29 -15.26 1.56
C ASP A 61 -14.26 -15.46 2.72
N GLY A 62 -15.04 -14.41 3.07
CA GLY A 62 -15.93 -14.38 4.23
C GLY A 62 -15.32 -13.61 5.41
N PHE A 63 -16.15 -12.97 6.22
CA PHE A 63 -15.70 -12.18 7.37
C PHE A 63 -15.46 -13.10 8.58
N SER A 64 -14.21 -13.49 8.84
CA SER A 64 -13.83 -14.19 10.06
C SER A 64 -12.39 -13.91 10.49
N ASN A 65 -12.16 -13.91 11.81
CA ASN A 65 -10.82 -13.79 12.39
C ASN A 65 -9.95 -15.00 12.03
N GLU A 66 -10.52 -16.21 12.05
CA GLU A 66 -9.83 -17.45 11.69
C GLU A 66 -9.36 -17.42 10.23
N LEU A 67 -10.26 -17.00 9.31
CA LEU A 67 -9.94 -16.91 7.88
C LEU A 67 -8.89 -15.83 7.59
N PHE A 68 -8.94 -14.69 8.29
CA PHE A 68 -7.88 -13.69 8.23
C PHE A 68 -6.52 -14.28 8.63
N HIS A 69 -6.43 -14.96 9.77
CA HIS A 69 -5.17 -15.54 10.24
C HIS A 69 -4.67 -16.67 9.33
N ASN A 70 -5.55 -17.56 8.85
CA ASN A 70 -5.20 -18.62 7.90
C ASN A 70 -4.58 -18.08 6.60
N GLN A 71 -4.99 -16.88 6.16
CA GLN A 71 -4.52 -16.24 4.92
C GLN A 71 -3.36 -15.25 5.12
N CYS A 72 -3.22 -14.67 6.31
CA CYS A 72 -2.30 -13.54 6.56
C CYS A 72 -1.14 -13.86 7.51
N ASP A 73 -1.24 -14.88 8.38
CA ASP A 73 -0.14 -15.21 9.30
C ASP A 73 1.14 -15.59 8.52
N GLY A 74 2.28 -15.08 8.99
CA GLY A 74 3.57 -15.18 8.30
C GLY A 74 3.78 -14.17 7.16
N MET A 75 2.75 -13.45 6.72
CA MET A 75 2.83 -12.56 5.56
C MET A 75 3.22 -11.13 5.92
N ALA A 76 4.23 -10.59 5.23
CA ALA A 76 4.67 -9.20 5.31
C ALA A 76 5.42 -8.74 4.05
N PRO A 77 5.48 -7.42 3.80
CA PRO A 77 4.74 -6.36 4.47
C PRO A 77 3.29 -6.29 3.95
N THR A 78 2.33 -5.83 4.76
CA THR A 78 0.90 -5.81 4.39
C THR A 78 0.25 -4.44 4.55
N VAL A 79 -0.73 -4.17 3.67
CA VAL A 79 -1.65 -3.03 3.76
C VAL A 79 -3.06 -3.57 3.94
N THR A 80 -3.66 -3.28 5.09
CA THR A 80 -5.07 -3.55 5.37
C THR A 80 -5.90 -2.32 4.99
N PHE A 81 -6.91 -2.52 4.16
CA PHE A 81 -7.94 -1.54 3.81
C PHE A 81 -9.27 -1.96 4.44
N VAL A 82 -9.97 -0.99 5.03
CA VAL A 82 -11.35 -1.11 5.55
C VAL A 82 -12.23 -0.18 4.72
N VAL A 83 -13.26 -0.76 4.11
CA VAL A 83 -14.26 -0.06 3.29
C VAL A 83 -15.58 -0.04 4.06
N LEU A 84 -16.19 1.12 4.22
CA LEU A 84 -17.54 1.26 4.82
C LEU A 84 -18.55 1.69 3.76
N GLY A 85 -19.83 1.33 3.95
CA GLY A 85 -20.92 1.63 3.01
C GLY A 85 -21.16 3.14 2.75
N ASN A 86 -20.65 4.02 3.61
CA ASN A 86 -20.64 5.47 3.40
C ASN A 86 -19.44 5.99 2.58
N LYS A 87 -18.77 5.10 1.82
CA LYS A 87 -17.60 5.37 0.96
C LYS A 87 -16.34 5.79 1.72
N ARG A 88 -16.26 5.51 3.03
CA ARG A 88 -15.01 5.67 3.79
C ARG A 88 -14.06 4.56 3.44
N VAL A 89 -12.79 4.93 3.22
CA VAL A 89 -11.68 3.99 3.02
C VAL A 89 -10.51 4.44 3.88
N PHE A 90 -10.14 3.59 4.84
CA PHE A 90 -9.06 3.80 5.78
C PHE A 90 -8.39 2.46 6.11
N GLY A 91 -7.38 2.45 6.96
CA GLY A 91 -6.75 1.20 7.38
C GLY A 91 -5.37 1.39 7.98
N GLY A 92 -4.55 0.35 7.89
CA GLY A 92 -3.22 0.30 8.48
C GLY A 92 -2.21 -0.46 7.63
N TYR A 93 -0.94 -0.08 7.78
CA TYR A 93 0.21 -0.77 7.21
C TYR A 93 1.04 -1.41 8.34
N THR A 94 1.57 -2.60 8.09
CA THR A 94 2.64 -3.19 8.92
C THR A 94 3.73 -3.80 8.05
N SER A 95 4.97 -3.65 8.53
CA SER A 95 6.19 -4.21 7.95
C SER A 95 6.58 -5.57 8.52
N ILE A 96 5.95 -6.01 9.63
CA ILE A 96 6.24 -7.27 10.30
C ILE A 96 5.21 -8.35 9.94
N PRO A 97 5.59 -9.64 9.92
CA PRO A 97 4.66 -10.72 9.58
C PRO A 97 3.62 -10.93 10.67
N TRP A 98 2.34 -11.02 10.29
CA TRP A 98 1.25 -11.36 11.20
C TRP A 98 1.48 -12.71 11.90
N SER A 99 0.87 -12.88 13.07
CA SER A 99 0.87 -14.15 13.79
C SER A 99 -0.31 -14.24 14.76
N SER A 100 -0.58 -15.47 15.23
CA SER A 100 -1.61 -15.80 16.22
C SER A 100 -1.02 -16.02 17.64
N ASN A 101 -0.01 -15.23 18.02
CA ASN A 101 0.76 -15.43 19.27
C ASN A 101 0.11 -14.83 20.54
N ASN A 102 -0.99 -14.10 20.39
CA ASN A 102 -1.76 -13.40 21.43
C ASN A 102 -0.98 -12.30 22.16
N LEU A 103 -0.08 -11.60 21.45
CA LEU A 103 0.73 -10.51 22.00
C LEU A 103 0.60 -9.20 21.18
N PRO A 104 0.84 -8.04 21.82
CA PRO A 104 1.20 -6.83 21.10
C PRO A 104 2.60 -6.99 20.50
N MET A 105 2.77 -6.50 19.26
CA MET A 105 4.02 -6.57 18.52
C MET A 105 4.49 -5.16 18.15
N GLY A 106 5.81 -4.98 18.21
CA GLY A 106 6.46 -3.71 17.92
C GLY A 106 6.87 -3.57 16.46
N ASP A 107 6.36 -2.55 15.80
CA ASP A 107 6.69 -2.19 14.42
C ASP A 107 6.92 -0.67 14.36
N ARG A 108 8.15 -0.24 14.02
CA ARG A 108 8.50 1.18 13.90
C ARG A 108 8.04 1.81 12.58
N SER A 109 7.73 0.99 11.59
CA SER A 109 7.33 1.38 10.24
C SER A 109 5.81 1.33 10.05
N ALA A 110 5.06 0.73 10.97
CA ALA A 110 3.61 0.71 10.94
C ALA A 110 3.01 2.12 11.01
N PHE A 111 1.85 2.29 10.36
CA PHE A 111 1.07 3.53 10.38
C PHE A 111 -0.39 3.25 10.07
N LEU A 112 -1.28 4.09 10.60
CA LEU A 112 -2.66 4.16 10.13
C LEU A 112 -2.79 5.14 8.97
N PHE A 113 -3.84 5.00 8.16
CA PHE A 113 -4.14 5.93 7.09
C PHE A 113 -5.65 6.09 6.86
N SER A 114 -6.05 7.25 6.35
CA SER A 114 -7.39 7.52 5.83
C SER A 114 -7.23 8.00 4.39
N LEU A 115 -7.83 7.31 3.42
CA LEU A 115 -7.77 7.72 2.00
C LEU A 115 -8.90 8.66 1.62
N THR A 116 -10.11 8.41 2.14
CA THR A 116 -11.30 9.24 1.98
C THR A 116 -12.26 9.01 3.15
N ASP A 117 -13.02 10.04 3.50
CA ASP A 117 -14.05 10.04 4.52
C ASP A 117 -15.48 9.95 3.96
N GLY A 118 -15.61 9.58 2.68
CA GLY A 118 -16.83 9.68 1.89
C GLY A 118 -17.01 11.05 1.20
N HIS A 119 -16.10 11.99 1.45
CA HIS A 119 -16.04 13.32 0.85
C HIS A 119 -14.65 13.59 0.22
N GLU A 120 -14.39 14.85 -0.15
CA GLU A 120 -13.18 15.28 -0.87
C GLU A 120 -11.93 15.45 0.03
N ARG A 121 -11.86 14.77 1.19
CA ARG A 121 -10.68 14.82 2.07
C ARG A 121 -9.48 14.14 1.38
N GLU A 122 -8.34 14.81 1.39
CA GLU A 122 -7.07 14.21 0.95
C GLU A 122 -6.67 12.99 1.81
N ALA A 123 -5.91 12.07 1.20
CA ALA A 123 -5.34 10.94 1.91
C ALA A 123 -4.31 11.39 2.96
N LEU A 124 -4.44 10.87 4.18
CA LEU A 124 -3.64 11.21 5.37
C LEU A 124 -2.93 9.98 5.93
N LYS A 125 -1.64 10.14 6.28
CA LYS A 125 -0.83 9.18 7.05
C LYS A 125 -0.80 9.57 8.52
N LEU A 126 -1.05 8.61 9.39
CA LEU A 126 -1.05 8.72 10.85
C LEU A 126 0.13 7.86 11.36
N PRO A 127 1.35 8.42 11.49
CA PRO A 127 2.51 7.69 11.98
C PRO A 127 2.42 7.39 13.48
N ILE A 128 3.23 6.45 13.97
CA ILE A 128 3.38 6.19 15.41
C ILE A 128 3.96 7.42 16.12
N VAL A 129 3.40 7.75 17.28
CA VAL A 129 3.86 8.83 18.17
C VAL A 129 4.17 8.35 19.59
N ALA A 130 3.60 7.22 20.02
CA ALA A 130 3.82 6.63 21.33
C ALA A 130 3.74 5.10 21.27
N HIS A 131 3.99 4.42 22.39
CA HIS A 131 3.70 2.99 22.61
C HIS A 131 4.13 2.02 21.49
N VAL A 132 5.31 2.22 20.88
CA VAL A 132 5.75 1.44 19.70
C VAL A 132 5.71 -0.09 19.86
N GLY A 133 5.89 -0.63 21.06
CA GLY A 133 5.75 -2.07 21.34
C GLY A 133 4.32 -2.62 21.24
N PHE A 134 3.34 -1.72 21.09
CA PHE A 134 1.90 -1.98 20.95
C PHE A 134 1.39 -1.59 19.56
N ALA A 135 2.28 -1.38 18.57
CA ALA A 135 1.92 -0.93 17.24
C ALA A 135 0.87 -1.82 16.55
N VAL A 136 1.00 -3.14 16.67
CA VAL A 136 0.13 -4.13 16.02
C VAL A 136 -0.26 -5.22 17.02
N GLY A 137 -1.51 -5.68 17.01
CA GLY A 137 -2.01 -6.76 17.87
C GLY A 137 -2.11 -8.08 17.13
N HIS A 138 -1.43 -9.12 17.62
CA HIS A 138 -1.32 -10.44 16.98
C HIS A 138 -2.19 -11.46 17.74
N TYR A 139 -3.47 -11.12 17.92
CA TYR A 139 -4.45 -11.84 18.74
C TYR A 139 -5.34 -12.74 17.87
N ARG A 140 -5.29 -14.05 18.08
CA ARG A 140 -5.99 -15.05 17.24
C ARG A 140 -7.52 -14.90 17.17
N ASP A 141 -8.09 -14.25 18.18
CA ASP A 141 -9.53 -13.98 18.35
C ASP A 141 -9.93 -12.60 17.80
N ARG A 142 -9.07 -11.98 17.00
CA ARG A 142 -9.27 -10.66 16.37
C ARG A 142 -8.82 -10.69 14.91
N GLY A 143 -9.26 -9.68 14.17
CA GLY A 143 -8.68 -9.36 12.86
C GLY A 143 -7.50 -8.41 13.02
N PRO A 144 -7.18 -7.63 11.98
CA PRO A 144 -6.19 -6.58 12.05
C PRO A 144 -6.46 -5.61 13.21
N LEU A 145 -5.49 -5.49 14.11
CA LEU A 145 -5.53 -4.60 15.25
C LEU A 145 -4.27 -3.74 15.23
N PHE A 146 -4.44 -2.42 15.25
CA PHE A 146 -3.36 -1.44 15.30
C PHE A 146 -3.51 -0.57 16.56
N GLY A 147 -2.42 -0.46 17.32
CA GLY A 147 -2.34 0.39 18.51
C GLY A 147 -3.04 -0.24 19.70
N VAL A 148 -2.47 -1.32 20.24
CA VAL A 148 -3.05 -2.13 21.32
C VAL A 148 -3.10 -1.35 22.64
N GLY A 149 -4.27 -1.28 23.29
CA GLY A 149 -4.38 -0.68 24.62
C GLY A 149 -5.82 -0.55 25.11
N ALA A 150 -6.00 0.24 26.18
CA ALA A 150 -7.31 0.50 26.80
C ALA A 150 -8.32 1.19 25.86
N GLY A 151 -7.84 1.81 24.78
CA GLY A 151 -8.64 2.18 23.62
C GLY A 151 -7.78 2.04 22.38
N SER A 152 -7.96 0.94 21.64
CA SER A 152 -7.13 0.68 20.47
C SER A 152 -7.41 1.66 19.33
N ASP A 153 -6.35 2.14 18.65
CA ASP A 153 -6.48 3.14 17.59
C ASP A 153 -7.35 2.64 16.42
N LEU A 154 -7.17 1.37 16.04
CA LEU A 154 -8.06 0.62 15.14
C LEU A 154 -8.11 -0.85 15.56
N GLY A 155 -9.28 -1.33 16.01
CA GLY A 155 -9.50 -2.73 16.39
C GLY A 155 -10.65 -3.33 15.59
N LEU A 156 -10.36 -4.38 14.81
CA LEU A 156 -11.34 -5.08 13.99
C LEU A 156 -11.67 -6.45 14.60
N ASN A 157 -12.96 -6.72 14.79
CA ASN A 157 -13.46 -8.06 15.06
C ASN A 157 -14.22 -8.54 13.82
N LEU A 158 -13.64 -9.47 13.06
CA LEU A 158 -14.16 -9.85 11.75
C LEU A 158 -15.35 -10.79 11.86
N ASP A 159 -15.39 -11.65 12.88
CA ASP A 159 -16.57 -12.46 13.21
C ASP A 159 -17.80 -11.58 13.55
N GLU A 160 -17.58 -10.30 13.91
CA GLU A 160 -18.60 -9.30 14.23
C GLU A 160 -18.61 -8.10 13.25
N ALA A 161 -18.03 -8.25 12.06
CA ALA A 161 -17.82 -7.16 11.08
C ALA A 161 -19.11 -6.47 10.59
N LYS A 162 -20.27 -7.10 10.80
CA LYS A 162 -21.62 -6.64 10.41
C LYS A 162 -22.54 -6.42 11.63
N LEU A 163 -21.97 -6.36 12.83
CA LEU A 163 -22.67 -6.11 14.11
C LEU A 163 -22.24 -4.80 14.77
N GLY A 164 -21.43 -3.99 14.08
CA GLY A 164 -20.90 -2.74 14.62
C GLY A 164 -19.91 -2.87 15.78
N HIS A 165 -19.31 -4.03 16.04
CA HIS A 165 -18.39 -4.22 17.18
C HIS A 165 -16.90 -3.95 16.85
N CYS A 166 -16.60 -3.49 15.63
CA CYS A 166 -15.31 -2.90 15.31
C CYS A 166 -15.20 -1.47 15.89
N ARG A 167 -13.98 -1.05 16.25
CA ARG A 167 -13.72 0.22 16.94
C ARG A 167 -12.56 1.00 16.32
N SER A 168 -12.68 2.34 16.25
CA SER A 168 -11.58 3.23 15.91
C SER A 168 -11.55 4.47 16.79
N SER A 169 -10.41 4.80 17.40
CA SER A 169 -10.19 6.01 18.17
C SER A 169 -8.71 6.39 18.15
N VAL A 170 -8.32 7.22 17.16
CA VAL A 170 -6.91 7.53 16.92
C VAL A 170 -6.35 8.52 17.94
N GLY A 171 -5.08 8.37 18.30
CA GLY A 171 -4.36 9.29 19.19
C GLY A 171 -3.67 8.63 20.37
N THR A 172 -3.75 7.30 20.50
CA THR A 172 -3.10 6.56 21.59
C THR A 172 -1.69 6.14 21.15
N THR A 173 -1.59 5.37 20.09
CA THR A 173 -0.32 4.89 19.50
C THR A 173 0.04 5.69 18.26
N TYR A 174 -0.98 6.01 17.44
CA TYR A 174 -0.83 6.70 16.16
C TYR A 174 -1.28 8.16 16.26
N ALA A 175 -0.66 9.03 15.47
CA ALA A 175 -0.94 10.46 15.46
C ALA A 175 -2.39 10.76 15.07
N ILE A 176 -3.04 11.67 15.79
CA ILE A 176 -4.19 12.40 15.24
C ILE A 176 -3.65 13.40 14.19
N PRO A 177 -4.22 13.46 12.97
CA PRO A 177 -3.85 14.51 12.01
C PRO A 177 -4.06 15.90 12.60
N ARG A 178 -3.22 16.87 12.22
CA ARG A 178 -3.16 18.20 12.86
C ARG A 178 -4.54 18.85 13.00
N ALA A 179 -5.06 18.81 14.22
CA ALA A 179 -6.25 19.55 14.62
C ALA A 179 -6.02 21.05 14.39
N SER A 180 -6.99 21.72 13.78
CA SER A 180 -7.03 23.17 13.79
C SER A 180 -7.57 23.61 15.15
N ALA A 181 -7.03 24.68 15.74
CA ALA A 181 -7.62 25.27 16.95
C ALA A 181 -9.07 25.75 16.75
N LYS A 182 -9.54 25.84 15.50
CA LYS A 182 -10.93 26.17 15.13
C LYS A 182 -11.77 24.95 14.75
N ASP A 183 -11.15 23.80 14.54
CA ASP A 183 -11.79 22.56 14.11
C ASP A 183 -10.99 21.37 14.69
N PRO A 184 -11.26 21.00 15.96
CA PRO A 184 -10.53 19.95 16.64
C PRO A 184 -10.93 18.58 16.11
N VAL A 185 -9.96 17.83 15.58
CA VAL A 185 -10.18 16.45 15.15
C VAL A 185 -10.53 15.60 16.37
N VAL A 186 -11.73 15.01 16.36
CA VAL A 186 -12.19 14.08 17.40
C VAL A 186 -11.70 12.67 17.06
N SER A 187 -10.89 12.08 17.96
CA SER A 187 -10.30 10.74 17.84
C SER A 187 -11.27 9.67 17.34
N ASP A 188 -12.44 9.61 17.97
CA ASP A 188 -13.48 8.61 17.75
C ASP A 188 -14.15 8.73 16.37
N THR A 189 -14.21 9.94 15.78
CA THR A 189 -14.96 10.17 14.54
C THR A 189 -14.05 10.26 13.30
N PHE A 190 -12.74 10.41 13.49
CA PHE A 190 -11.82 10.71 12.39
C PHE A 190 -11.82 9.66 11.26
N MET A 191 -11.75 8.37 11.64
CA MET A 191 -11.68 7.22 10.71
C MET A 191 -13.09 6.82 10.24
N ALA A 192 -13.84 6.07 11.06
CA ALA A 192 -15.14 5.52 10.68
C ALA A 192 -16.32 6.51 10.72
N GLY A 193 -16.13 7.71 11.28
CA GLY A 193 -17.19 8.71 11.50
C GLY A 193 -17.79 8.66 12.91
N LYS A 194 -17.50 7.60 13.67
CA LYS A 194 -17.91 7.36 15.06
C LYS A 194 -17.07 6.22 15.65
N LEU A 195 -17.04 6.11 16.97
CA LEU A 195 -16.21 5.17 17.72
C LEU A 195 -16.43 3.72 17.28
N ASP A 196 -17.68 3.28 17.30
CA ASP A 196 -18.16 1.92 17.06
C ASP A 196 -19.58 1.95 16.43
N GLY A 197 -20.24 0.80 16.34
CA GLY A 197 -21.56 0.64 15.74
C GLY A 197 -21.58 0.75 14.21
N TRP A 198 -20.43 0.62 13.55
CA TRP A 198 -20.28 0.73 12.10
C TRP A 198 -19.96 -0.62 11.47
N ASP A 199 -20.63 -0.93 10.36
CA ASP A 199 -20.42 -2.18 9.62
C ASP A 199 -19.38 -1.98 8.52
N ILE A 200 -18.46 -2.94 8.43
CA ILE A 200 -17.51 -3.06 7.32
C ILE A 200 -18.28 -3.49 6.08
N ASP A 201 -18.23 -2.75 4.97
CA ASP A 201 -18.74 -3.24 3.67
C ASP A 201 -17.79 -4.31 3.11
N ASP A 202 -16.49 -4.01 3.09
CA ASP A 202 -15.41 -4.95 2.78
C ASP A 202 -14.12 -4.65 3.57
N ILE A 203 -13.30 -5.68 3.80
CA ILE A 203 -11.93 -5.56 4.30
C ILE A 203 -11.01 -6.24 3.29
N VAL A 204 -9.89 -5.62 2.94
CA VAL A 204 -8.93 -6.16 1.97
C VAL A 204 -7.52 -6.08 2.56
N VAL A 205 -6.82 -7.20 2.66
CA VAL A 205 -5.43 -7.28 3.10
C VAL A 205 -4.55 -7.59 1.89
N TYR A 206 -3.68 -6.65 1.55
CA TYR A 206 -2.83 -6.70 0.36
C TYR A 206 -1.37 -6.91 0.75
N HIS A 207 -0.69 -7.85 0.08
CA HIS A 207 0.75 -8.07 0.22
C HIS A 207 1.52 -7.04 -0.61
N ALA A 208 2.19 -6.10 0.05
CA ALA A 208 2.96 -5.07 -0.64
C ALA A 208 4.31 -5.64 -1.10
N VAL A 209 4.61 -5.53 -2.39
CA VAL A 209 5.77 -6.18 -3.01
C VAL A 209 6.89 -5.20 -3.34
N ASP A 210 8.13 -5.68 -3.22
CA ASP A 210 9.30 -4.82 -3.32
C ASP A 210 9.49 -4.16 -4.69
N ARG A 211 9.97 -2.91 -4.72
CA ARG A 211 10.20 -2.15 -5.98
C ARG A 211 11.33 -2.69 -6.86
N LYS A 212 12.07 -3.70 -6.42
CA LYS A 212 13.26 -4.20 -7.11
C LYS A 212 12.92 -5.33 -8.09
N GLU A 213 13.41 -5.15 -9.32
CA GLU A 213 13.42 -6.13 -10.42
C GLU A 213 12.06 -6.58 -11.00
N PRO A 214 11.37 -5.72 -11.80
CA PRO A 214 10.31 -6.15 -12.71
C PRO A 214 10.75 -7.26 -13.69
N ASN A 215 12.05 -7.36 -13.97
CA ASN A 215 12.61 -8.33 -14.90
C ASN A 215 12.80 -9.74 -14.31
N ALA A 216 12.95 -9.88 -12.99
CA ALA A 216 13.14 -11.18 -12.34
C ALA A 216 11.88 -12.06 -12.50
N LEU A 217 10.69 -11.48 -12.29
CA LEU A 217 9.41 -12.17 -12.48
C LEU A 217 9.16 -12.52 -13.95
N LYS A 218 9.58 -11.64 -14.87
CA LYS A 218 9.48 -11.86 -16.32
C LYS A 218 10.35 -13.02 -16.79
N GLY A 219 11.55 -13.18 -16.22
CA GLY A 219 12.42 -14.34 -16.44
C GLY A 219 11.83 -15.63 -15.87
N ALA A 220 11.24 -15.58 -14.67
CA ALA A 220 10.59 -16.73 -14.04
C ALA A 220 9.38 -17.24 -14.84
N LEU A 221 8.50 -16.35 -15.31
CA LEU A 221 7.37 -16.74 -16.16
C LEU A 221 7.82 -17.33 -17.50
N LEU A 222 8.81 -16.71 -18.16
CA LEU A 222 9.32 -17.19 -19.44
C LEU A 222 9.97 -18.59 -19.31
N GLY A 223 10.68 -18.83 -18.20
CA GLY A 223 11.23 -20.15 -17.86
C GLY A 223 10.14 -21.19 -17.55
N ALA A 224 9.02 -20.80 -16.94
CA ALA A 224 7.91 -21.70 -16.62
C ALA A 224 7.03 -22.06 -17.83
N MET A 225 6.97 -21.20 -18.86
CA MET A 225 6.11 -21.40 -20.04
C MET A 225 6.81 -22.10 -21.21
N GLY A 226 8.14 -22.23 -21.20
CA GLY A 226 8.90 -22.97 -22.22
C GLY A 226 8.85 -22.43 -23.66
N ALA A 227 8.15 -21.32 -23.89
CA ALA A 227 7.95 -20.73 -25.21
C ALA A 227 9.18 -19.92 -25.66
N LYS A 228 9.55 -20.04 -26.94
CA LYS A 228 10.60 -19.21 -27.53
C LYS A 228 10.01 -17.86 -27.95
N PRO A 229 10.83 -16.79 -28.10
CA PRO A 229 10.35 -15.48 -28.54
C PRO A 229 9.66 -15.46 -29.92
N GLU A 230 9.76 -16.57 -30.66
CA GLU A 230 9.35 -16.73 -32.06
C GLU A 230 7.90 -17.24 -32.19
N ASP A 231 7.29 -17.71 -31.10
CA ASP A 231 5.96 -18.34 -31.06
C ASP A 231 4.79 -17.33 -30.90
N ILE A 232 5.04 -16.02 -31.05
CA ILE A 232 4.03 -14.97 -30.86
C ILE A 232 3.17 -14.79 -32.13
N PRO A 233 1.82 -14.90 -32.06
CA PRO A 233 0.96 -14.68 -33.22
C PRO A 233 1.01 -13.23 -33.72
N ARG A 234 1.21 -13.04 -35.03
CA ARG A 234 1.40 -11.73 -35.69
C ARG A 234 0.17 -10.79 -35.73
N ASN A 235 -0.88 -11.04 -34.96
CA ASN A 235 -2.08 -10.18 -34.93
C ASN A 235 -2.14 -9.27 -33.69
N LEU A 236 -1.08 -8.47 -33.53
CA LEU A 236 -1.06 -7.23 -32.75
C LEU A 236 -0.48 -6.12 -33.63
N SER A 237 -1.01 -6.00 -34.86
CA SER A 237 -0.63 -4.91 -35.77
C SER A 237 -1.28 -3.61 -35.31
N THR A 238 -0.45 -2.71 -34.77
CA THR A 238 -0.79 -1.31 -34.53
C THR A 238 -1.19 -0.62 -35.83
N SER A 239 -2.38 -0.01 -35.88
CA SER A 239 -2.68 1.00 -36.90
C SER A 239 -1.90 2.27 -36.60
N ALA A 240 -0.90 2.57 -37.42
CA ALA A 240 -0.31 3.89 -37.46
C ALA A 240 -1.20 4.83 -38.27
N GLU A 241 -1.23 6.12 -37.89
CA GLU A 241 -1.32 7.19 -38.87
C GLU A 241 0.00 7.97 -38.82
N GLU A 242 0.66 8.06 -39.97
CA GLU A 242 1.85 8.86 -40.18
C GLU A 242 1.46 10.31 -40.46
N SER A 243 2.35 11.27 -40.14
CA SER A 243 2.52 12.45 -40.99
C SER A 243 4.00 12.84 -41.05
N GLU A 244 4.37 13.48 -42.16
CA GLU A 244 5.66 13.28 -42.82
C GLU A 244 6.80 14.24 -42.39
N GLY A 245 8.02 13.87 -42.80
CA GLY A 245 9.15 14.78 -43.03
C GLY A 245 10.30 14.67 -42.00
N GLY A 246 11.57 14.65 -42.40
CA GLY A 246 12.15 14.60 -43.74
C GLY A 246 13.65 14.91 -43.74
N GLN A 247 14.38 14.29 -44.68
CA GLN A 247 15.74 14.61 -45.16
C GLN A 247 17.00 14.26 -44.31
N LYS A 248 17.98 13.74 -45.09
CA LYS A 248 19.43 13.53 -44.89
C LYS A 248 20.17 14.82 -44.41
N SER A 249 21.41 14.84 -43.91
CA SER A 249 22.52 13.85 -43.79
C SER A 249 23.30 14.08 -42.45
N ASP A 250 24.54 13.65 -42.13
CA ASP A 250 25.66 13.01 -42.86
C ASP A 250 26.65 12.24 -41.93
N ALA A 251 27.79 11.77 -42.45
CA ALA A 251 28.97 11.24 -41.74
C ALA A 251 30.23 12.12 -42.02
N PRO A 252 31.49 11.85 -41.55
CA PRO A 252 32.01 10.69 -40.80
C PRO A 252 33.07 11.00 -39.67
N GLU A 253 33.63 9.93 -39.07
CA GLU A 253 34.99 9.76 -38.45
C GLU A 253 35.55 10.80 -37.42
N THR A 254 36.33 10.47 -36.38
CA THR A 254 37.55 9.61 -36.31
C THR A 254 37.84 9.03 -34.91
N ALA A 255 38.84 8.13 -34.86
CA ALA A 255 39.63 7.56 -33.74
C ALA A 255 39.91 8.46 -32.49
N THR A 256 40.35 7.97 -31.32
CA THR A 256 41.53 7.08 -31.05
C THR A 256 41.45 6.23 -29.76
N ALA A 257 42.36 5.25 -29.65
CA ALA A 257 42.55 4.37 -28.48
C ALA A 257 43.91 4.58 -27.78
N THR A 258 43.95 4.34 -26.46
CA THR A 258 45.11 3.98 -25.60
C THR A 258 44.51 3.33 -24.34
N ASP A 259 44.61 2.02 -24.06
CA ASP A 259 45.76 1.14 -23.84
C ASP A 259 46.40 1.23 -22.43
N ALA A 260 46.63 0.03 -21.86
CA ALA A 260 47.54 -0.35 -20.77
C ALA A 260 47.48 0.35 -19.38
N SER A 261 47.90 -0.26 -18.27
CA SER A 261 48.10 -1.67 -17.84
C SER A 261 48.63 -1.68 -16.40
N ARG A 262 48.34 -2.76 -15.62
CA ARG A 262 49.07 -3.20 -14.38
C ARG A 262 49.04 -2.23 -13.17
N GLY A 263 49.18 -2.70 -11.92
CA GLY A 263 49.27 -4.07 -11.39
C GLY A 263 49.82 -4.10 -9.94
N GLY A 264 49.80 -5.28 -9.30
CA GLY A 264 50.38 -5.55 -7.96
C GLY A 264 49.36 -5.40 -6.82
N LEU A 265 49.17 -6.34 -5.87
CA LEU A 265 50.12 -6.99 -4.93
C LEU A 265 50.77 -5.94 -3.98
N GLU A 266 50.85 -6.12 -2.65
CA GLU A 266 50.90 -7.38 -1.86
C GLU A 266 50.70 -7.14 -0.33
N THR A 267 50.30 -8.19 0.43
CA THR A 267 50.62 -8.42 1.88
C THR A 267 50.17 -7.42 2.97
N ALA A 268 50.14 -7.72 4.29
CA ALA A 268 49.90 -8.95 5.09
C ALA A 268 49.84 -8.55 6.60
N SER A 269 49.69 -9.54 7.51
CA SER A 269 49.80 -9.44 8.99
C SER A 269 48.61 -8.75 9.70
N ALA A 270 47.72 -9.43 10.44
CA ALA A 270 47.86 -10.36 11.58
C ALA A 270 47.99 -9.68 12.96
N GLY A 271 47.16 -10.12 13.91
CA GLY A 271 47.11 -9.65 15.30
C GLY A 271 45.98 -10.30 16.11
N ALA A 272 46.28 -11.39 16.81
CA ALA A 272 45.51 -11.85 17.97
C ALA A 272 45.79 -10.89 19.16
N GLY A 273 45.03 -10.81 20.26
CA GLY A 273 43.97 -11.67 20.82
C GLY A 273 43.38 -10.99 22.07
N PRO A 274 42.68 -11.71 22.97
CA PRO A 274 41.78 -11.09 23.97
C PRO A 274 42.33 -11.02 25.41
N SER A 275 41.85 -10.07 26.22
CA SER A 275 41.73 -10.23 27.69
C SER A 275 40.80 -9.21 28.37
N THR A 276 39.84 -9.76 29.10
CA THR A 276 39.19 -9.28 30.36
C THR A 276 39.59 -7.94 30.99
N GLY A 277 38.57 -7.22 31.48
CA GLY A 277 38.65 -6.14 32.47
C GLY A 277 37.25 -5.74 32.93
#